data_AF-A0A6J6R9E2-F1
#
_entry.id   AF-A0A6J6R9E2-F1
#
_cell.length_a   1.000
_cell.length_b   1.000
_cell.length_c   1.000
_cell.angle_alpha   90.00
_cell.angle_beta   90.00
_cell.angle_gamma   90.00
#
_symmetry.space_group_name_H-M   'P 1'
#
loop_
_entity.id
_entity.type
_entity.pdbx_description
1 polymer ?
#
loop_
_entity_poly.entity_id
_entity_poly.type
_entity_poly.pdbx_seq_one_letter_code
_entity_poly.pdbx_strand_id
1 'polypeptide(L)'
;MVSPTCPTTAFKIGEKSDDPIAMYLNDIATIPVNLAGIGGMSLPSGLAPEDGLPVGFQIMAPAMADERMYLVGAALEAALLTKWGAPLLSLAPELVVK
;
A
#
# COMPACT_ATOMS: atom_id res chain seq x y z
N MET A 1 0.47 -13.41 5.78
CA MET A 1 1.22 -12.39 6.54
C MET A 1 0.69 -11.03 6.16
N VAL A 2 0.72 -10.05 7.06
CA VAL A 2 0.33 -8.68 6.75
C VAL A 2 1.42 -7.72 7.20
N SER A 3 1.66 -6.66 6.45
CA SER A 3 2.63 -5.61 6.77
C SER A 3 2.18 -4.28 6.17
N PRO A 4 2.76 -3.14 6.56
CA PRO A 4 2.70 -1.95 5.72
C PRO A 4 3.30 -2.25 4.34
N THR A 5 2.73 -1.69 3.27
CA THR A 5 3.29 -1.84 1.90
C THR A 5 4.57 -1.02 1.73
N CYS A 6 4.66 0.13 2.39
CA CYS A 6 5.82 1.00 2.38
C CYS A 6 6.11 1.44 3.83
N PRO A 7 7.38 1.54 4.26
CA PRO A 7 7.73 2.01 5.60
C PRO A 7 7.35 3.48 5.85
N THR A 8 7.10 4.26 4.80
CA THR A 8 6.75 5.67 4.85
C THR A 8 5.70 6.00 3.79
N THR A 9 5.06 7.14 3.96
CA THR A 9 4.24 7.79 2.93
C THR A 9 5.08 8.31 1.76
N ALA A 10 4.43 8.85 0.73
CA ALA A 10 5.12 9.29 -0.48
C ALA A 10 6.08 10.47 -0.20
N PHE A 11 7.34 10.31 -0.59
CA PHE A 11 8.36 11.36 -0.51
C PHE A 11 8.17 12.42 -1.61
N LYS A 12 8.73 13.61 -1.40
CA LYS A 12 8.71 14.64 -2.45
C LYS A 12 9.61 14.25 -3.62
N ILE A 13 9.25 14.75 -4.80
CA ILE A 13 10.05 14.57 -6.02
C ILE A 13 11.47 15.14 -5.77
N GLY A 14 12.49 14.31 -5.98
CA GLY A 14 13.90 14.68 -5.79
C GLY A 14 14.48 14.41 -4.39
N GLU A 15 13.65 14.07 -3.40
CA GLU A 15 14.09 13.97 -1.99
C GLU A 15 14.99 12.76 -1.69
N LYS A 16 14.92 11.72 -2.52
CA LYS A 16 15.75 10.49 -2.40
C LYS A 16 16.70 10.27 -3.59
N SER A 17 16.91 11.28 -4.42
CA SER A 17 17.73 11.15 -5.64
C SER A 17 19.23 11.04 -5.37
N ASP A 18 19.71 11.61 -4.26
CA ASP A 18 21.14 11.65 -3.92
C ASP A 18 21.59 10.50 -3.00
N ASP A 19 20.65 9.70 -2.48
CA ASP A 19 20.95 8.50 -1.68
C ASP A 19 20.26 7.26 -2.27
N PRO A 20 20.94 6.52 -3.17
CA PRO A 20 20.39 5.31 -3.78
C PRO A 20 20.04 4.23 -2.74
N ILE A 21 20.69 4.20 -1.57
CA ILE A 21 20.37 3.23 -0.50
C ILE A 21 19.03 3.57 0.16
N ALA A 22 18.72 4.86 0.35
CA ALA A 22 17.43 5.30 0.86
C ALA A 22 16.25 4.96 -0.07
N MET A 23 16.49 4.84 -1.38
CA MET A 23 15.49 4.33 -2.33
C MET A 23 15.26 2.83 -2.15
N TYR A 24 16.32 2.02 -2.02
CA TYR A 24 16.20 0.57 -1.83
C TYR A 24 15.47 0.18 -0.54
N LEU A 25 15.62 0.97 0.52
CA LEU A 25 14.92 0.76 1.79
C LEU A 25 13.39 0.81 1.67
N ASN A 26 12.83 1.48 0.64
CA ASN A 26 11.38 1.52 0.43
C ASN A 26 10.81 0.15 0.01
N ASP A 27 11.60 -0.69 -0.66
CA ASP A 27 11.16 -2.02 -1.13
C ASP A 27 11.40 -3.13 -0.09
N ILE A 28 11.88 -2.82 1.10
CA ILE A 28 12.13 -3.82 2.15
C ILE A 28 10.87 -4.64 2.49
N ALA A 29 9.70 -4.03 2.42
CA ALA A 29 8.43 -4.71 2.70
C ALA A 29 7.90 -5.55 1.53
N THR A 30 8.44 -5.38 0.32
CA THR A 30 7.97 -6.06 -0.91
C THR A 30 8.94 -7.17 -1.37
N ILE A 31 10.24 -7.04 -1.12
CA ILE A 31 11.28 -8.03 -1.48
C ILE A 31 10.98 -9.47 -1.01
N PRO A 32 10.47 -9.72 0.22
CA PRO A 32 10.18 -11.08 0.68
C PRO A 32 9.14 -11.81 -0.19
N VAL A 33 8.20 -11.09 -0.79
CA VAL A 33 7.14 -11.66 -1.66
C VAL A 33 7.75 -12.21 -2.95
N ASN A 34 8.59 -11.41 -3.60
CA ASN A 34 9.25 -11.79 -4.85
C ASN A 34 10.21 -12.96 -4.63
N LEU A 35 10.97 -12.95 -3.54
CA LEU A 35 11.95 -14.01 -3.25
C LEU A 35 11.29 -15.34 -2.87
N ALA A 36 10.13 -15.28 -2.21
CA ALA A 36 9.36 -16.47 -1.85
C ALA A 36 8.48 -17.00 -3.00
N GLY A 37 8.33 -16.25 -4.10
CA GLY A 37 7.48 -16.63 -5.24
C GLY A 37 6.00 -16.71 -4.87
N ILE A 38 5.54 -15.85 -3.95
CA ILE A 38 4.18 -15.90 -3.40
C ILE A 38 3.35 -14.67 -3.83
N GLY A 39 2.02 -14.78 -3.70
CA GLY A 39 1.11 -13.68 -4.03
C GLY A 39 1.15 -12.56 -2.99
N GLY A 40 1.25 -11.31 -3.46
CA GLY A 40 1.19 -10.10 -2.63
C GLY A 40 0.22 -9.06 -3.19
N MET A 41 -0.57 -8.43 -2.32
CA MET A 41 -1.53 -7.38 -2.66
C MET A 41 -1.35 -6.19 -1.73
N SER A 42 -1.37 -4.97 -2.28
CA SER A 42 -1.46 -3.73 -1.50
C SER A 42 -2.85 -3.14 -1.61
N LEU A 43 -3.44 -2.75 -0.48
CA LEU A 43 -4.73 -2.08 -0.42
C LEU A 43 -4.63 -0.74 0.32
N PRO A 44 -5.34 0.30 -0.14
CA PRO A 44 -5.39 1.58 0.55
C PRO A 44 -6.02 1.43 1.94
N SER A 45 -5.28 1.81 2.99
CA SER A 45 -5.70 1.70 4.39
C SER A 45 -5.77 3.04 5.13
N GLY A 46 -5.92 4.13 4.37
CA GLY A 46 -6.25 5.46 4.88
C GLY A 46 -5.23 6.51 4.50
N LEU A 47 -5.32 7.67 5.17
CA LEU A 47 -4.38 8.76 5.04
C LEU A 47 -3.54 8.86 6.31
N ALA A 48 -2.26 9.12 6.16
CA ALA A 48 -1.37 9.37 7.28
C ALA A 48 -1.69 10.74 7.92
N PRO A 49 -1.85 10.83 9.26
CA PRO A 49 -2.16 12.09 9.95
C PRO A 49 -1.11 13.19 9.75
N GLU A 50 0.15 12.82 9.52
CA GLU A 50 1.28 13.73 9.40
C GLU A 50 1.31 14.53 8.09
N ASP A 51 0.85 13.94 6.97
CA ASP A 51 0.98 14.53 5.64
C ASP A 51 -0.27 14.39 4.76
N GLY A 52 -1.29 13.67 5.22
CA GLY A 52 -2.53 13.44 4.48
C GLY A 52 -2.36 12.54 3.27
N LEU A 53 -1.27 11.77 3.17
CA LEU A 53 -0.99 10.91 2.01
C LEU A 53 -1.50 9.47 2.19
N PRO A 54 -1.87 8.77 1.11
CA PRO A 54 -2.36 7.40 1.18
C PRO A 54 -1.33 6.42 1.77
N VAL A 55 -1.79 5.57 2.69
CA VAL A 55 -1.00 4.48 3.29
C VAL A 55 -1.48 3.14 2.73
N GLY A 56 -0.54 2.27 2.34
CA GLY A 56 -0.83 0.93 1.82
C GLY A 56 -0.72 -0.16 2.88
N PHE A 57 -1.67 -1.10 2.86
CA PHE A 57 -1.68 -2.33 3.65
C PHE A 57 -1.36 -3.52 2.76
N GLN A 58 -0.27 -4.22 3.05
CA GLN A 58 0.22 -5.37 2.30
C GLN A 58 -0.36 -6.66 2.88
N ILE A 59 -0.94 -7.48 2.02
CA ILE A 59 -1.34 -8.85 2.30
C ILE A 59 -0.43 -9.76 1.49
N MET A 60 0.13 -10.77 2.14
CA MET A 60 0.93 -11.82 1.49
C MET A 60 0.28 -13.17 1.77
N ALA A 61 -0.09 -13.86 0.71
CA ALA A 61 -0.66 -15.20 0.77
C ALA A 61 0.41 -16.25 0.46
N PRO A 62 0.27 -17.49 0.95
CA PRO A 62 1.10 -18.61 0.50
C PRO A 62 1.02 -18.83 -1.01
N ALA A 63 1.98 -19.57 -1.57
CA ALA A 63 1.96 -19.96 -2.99
C ALA A 63 0.63 -20.67 -3.33
N MET A 64 0.03 -20.29 -4.46
CA MET A 64 -1.26 -20.81 -4.97
C MET A 64 -2.48 -20.56 -4.05
N ALA A 65 -2.38 -19.65 -3.07
CA ALA A 65 -3.46 -19.32 -2.15
C ALA A 65 -4.04 -17.91 -2.40
N ASP A 66 -4.07 -17.48 -3.66
CA ASP A 66 -4.55 -16.16 -4.09
C ASP A 66 -5.99 -15.89 -3.65
N GLU A 67 -6.84 -16.93 -3.62
CA GLU A 67 -8.21 -16.83 -3.10
C GLU A 67 -8.26 -16.25 -1.68
N ARG A 68 -7.32 -16.66 -0.81
CA ARG A 68 -7.24 -16.22 0.57
C ARG A 68 -6.81 -14.75 0.64
N MET A 69 -5.93 -14.34 -0.27
CA MET A 69 -5.52 -12.94 -0.41
C MET A 69 -6.73 -12.06 -0.77
N TYR A 70 -7.51 -12.48 -1.77
CA TYR A 70 -8.71 -11.75 -2.20
C TYR A 70 -9.79 -11.70 -1.12
N LEU A 71 -10.01 -12.80 -0.38
CA LEU A 71 -10.98 -12.82 0.72
C LEU A 71 -10.62 -11.84 1.85
N VAL A 72 -9.34 -11.81 2.25
CA VAL A 72 -8.86 -10.86 3.26
C VAL A 72 -8.94 -9.43 2.72
N GLY A 73 -8.58 -9.22 1.47
CA GLY A 73 -8.64 -7.92 0.82
C GLY A 73 -10.06 -7.36 0.74
N ALA A 74 -11.01 -8.17 0.30
CA ALA A 74 -12.42 -7.80 0.24
C ALA A 74 -13.02 -7.50 1.63
N ALA A 75 -12.64 -8.29 2.65
CA ALA A 75 -13.07 -8.03 4.02
C ALA A 75 -12.53 -6.70 4.55
N LEU A 76 -11.25 -6.38 4.26
CA LEU A 76 -10.65 -5.11 4.63
C LEU A 76 -11.34 -3.94 3.92
N GLU A 77 -11.53 -4.04 2.60
CA GLU A 77 -12.21 -3.00 1.81
C GLU A 77 -13.63 -2.74 2.31
N ALA A 78 -14.43 -3.79 2.55
CA ALA A 78 -15.78 -3.66 3.07
C ALA A 78 -15.82 -2.98 4.46
N ALA A 79 -14.87 -3.31 5.34
CA ALA A 79 -14.76 -2.68 6.66
C ALA A 79 -14.37 -1.20 6.55
N LEU A 80 -13.45 -0.86 5.64
CA LEU A 80 -13.02 0.52 5.41
C LEU A 80 -14.13 1.36 4.76
N LEU A 81 -14.85 0.81 3.78
CA LEU A 81 -16.02 1.44 3.18
C LEU A 81 -17.10 1.72 4.22
N THR A 82 -17.37 0.75 5.10
CA THR A 82 -18.35 0.94 6.19
C THR A 82 -17.90 2.03 7.16
N LYS A 83 -16.60 2.10 7.46
CA LYS A 83 -16.04 3.09 8.39
C LYS A 83 -16.01 4.51 7.82
N TRP A 84 -15.69 4.66 6.54
CA TRP A 84 -15.50 5.97 5.90
C TRP A 84 -16.71 6.46 5.11
N GLY A 85 -17.67 5.58 4.81
CA GLY A 85 -18.87 5.89 4.02
C GLY A 85 -18.61 6.07 2.52
N ALA A 86 -17.35 6.04 2.08
CA ALA A 86 -16.94 6.13 0.68
C ALA A 86 -15.58 5.43 0.47
N PRO A 87 -15.24 5.02 -0.77
CA PRO A 87 -13.91 4.50 -1.08
C PRO A 87 -12.83 5.57 -0.87
N LEU A 88 -11.61 5.18 -0.46
CA LEU A 88 -10.51 6.15 -0.31
C LEU A 88 -10.24 6.94 -1.60
N LEU A 89 -10.48 6.31 -2.76
CA LEU A 89 -10.34 6.93 -4.07
C LEU A 89 -11.24 8.17 -4.26
N SER A 90 -12.37 8.27 -3.55
CA SER A 90 -13.24 9.45 -3.64
C SER A 90 -12.61 10.70 -3.02
N LEU A 91 -11.53 10.54 -2.24
CA LEU A 91 -10.76 11.65 -1.66
C LEU A 91 -9.57 12.04 -2.53
N ALA A 92 -9.38 11.40 -3.70
CA ALA A 92 -8.30 11.75 -4.61
C ALA A 92 -8.51 13.16 -5.19
N PRO A 93 -7.47 14.01 -5.21
CA PRO A 93 -7.58 15.35 -5.77
C PRO A 93 -7.79 15.29 -7.28
N GLU A 94 -8.61 16.19 -7.82
CA GLU A 94 -8.72 16.38 -9.27
C GLU A 94 -7.40 16.92 -9.83
N LEU A 95 -6.91 16.30 -10.90
CA LEU A 95 -5.69 16.74 -11.55
C LEU A 95 -5.99 17.98 -12.39
N VAL A 96 -5.42 19.11 -12.00
CA VAL A 96 -5.43 20.32 -12.83
C VAL A 96 -4.46 20.10 -13.99
N VAL A 97 -4.99 19.73 -15.15
CA VAL A 97 -4.21 19.66 -16.39
C VAL A 97 -3.79 21.08 -16.73
N LYS A 98 -2.50 21.38 -16.60
CA LYS A 98 -1.88 22.58 -17.16
C LYS A 98 -1.43 22.32 -18.59
#